data_AF-A0A3B9W0S2-F1
#
_entry.id   AF-A0A3B9W0S2-F1
#
_cell.length_a   1.000
_cell.length_b   1.000
_cell.length_c   1.000
_cell.angle_alpha   90.00
_cell.angle_beta   90.00
_cell.angle_gamma   90.00
#
_symmetry.space_group_name_H-M   'P 1'
#
loop_
_entity.id
_entity.type
_entity.pdbx_description
1 polymer ?
#
loop_
_entity_poly.entity_id
_entity_poly.type
_entity_poly.pdbx_seq_one_letter_code
_entity_poly.pdbx_strand_id
1 'polypeptide(L)'
;MRLRRSNANGRGYRRVPAGTGFSYRDLDGSTLPAGPVRDRLESIGIPPAWTDVWIAPFDNGHIQATGLDAVGRRQYIYHPAWRERKDRVKFDRALQLAESLPTARRLVTLDL
;
A
#
# COMPACT_ATOMS: atom_id res chain seq x y z
N MET A 1 7.55 9.77 13.47
CA MET A 1 7.02 8.39 13.67
C MET A 1 7.89 7.38 12.94
N ARG A 2 8.26 6.25 13.56
CA ARG A 2 8.98 5.15 12.87
C ARG A 2 7.97 4.27 12.14
N LEU A 3 8.11 4.16 10.81
CA LEU A 3 7.26 3.29 9.99
C LEU A 3 7.65 1.83 10.15
N ARG A 4 6.65 0.95 10.19
CA ARG A 4 6.81 -0.51 10.25
C ARG A 4 6.61 -1.12 8.87
N ARG A 5 7.42 -2.13 8.54
CA ARG A 5 7.16 -2.96 7.35
C ARG A 5 5.97 -3.87 7.65
N SER A 6 4.85 -3.61 6.99
CA SER A 6 3.64 -4.46 6.97
C SER A 6 3.83 -5.67 6.05
N ASN A 7 3.21 -6.79 6.40
CA ASN A 7 3.10 -7.95 5.52
C ASN A 7 1.62 -8.12 5.13
N ALA A 8 1.27 -7.77 3.90
CA ALA A 8 -0.11 -7.84 3.40
C ALA A 8 -0.64 -9.27 3.24
N ASN A 9 0.25 -10.28 3.31
CA ASN A 9 -0.14 -11.70 3.33
C ASN A 9 -0.25 -12.26 4.76
N GLY A 10 0.03 -11.43 5.77
CA GLY A 10 -0.03 -11.82 7.18
C GLY A 10 -1.34 -11.43 7.85
N ARG A 11 -1.35 -11.50 9.19
CA ARG A 11 -2.49 -11.05 10.00
C ARG A 11 -2.81 -9.58 9.73
N GLY A 12 -4.09 -9.28 9.58
CA GLY A 12 -4.63 -7.93 9.40
C GLY A 12 -6.15 -7.96 9.41
N TYR A 13 -6.74 -6.78 9.51
CA TYR A 13 -8.19 -6.63 9.43
C TYR A 13 -8.66 -6.92 8.02
N ARG A 14 -9.93 -7.33 7.88
CA ARG A 14 -10.57 -7.49 6.57
C ARG A 14 -11.78 -6.59 6.45
N ARG A 15 -12.04 -6.07 5.26
CA ARG A 15 -13.30 -5.41 4.94
C ARG A 15 -14.14 -6.36 4.08
N VAL A 16 -15.39 -6.57 4.47
CA VAL A 16 -16.33 -7.42 3.76
C VAL A 16 -17.61 -6.64 3.44
N PRO A 17 -18.27 -6.89 2.29
CA PRO A 17 -19.57 -6.31 1.99
C PRO A 17 -20.62 -6.69 3.05
N ALA A 18 -21.49 -5.74 3.41
CA ALA A 18 -22.58 -5.96 4.35
C ALA A 18 -23.78 -5.07 3.98
N GLY A 19 -24.75 -5.66 3.25
CA GLY A 19 -25.93 -4.91 2.77
C GLY A 19 -25.52 -3.76 1.85
N THR A 20 -25.87 -2.53 2.25
CA THR A 20 -25.55 -1.30 1.52
C THR A 20 -24.16 -0.73 1.85
N GLY A 21 -23.41 -1.34 2.78
CA GLY A 21 -22.12 -0.85 3.24
C GLY A 21 -21.10 -1.96 3.47
N PHE A 22 -20.25 -1.76 4.48
CA PHE A 22 -19.17 -2.68 4.81
C PHE A 22 -19.19 -3.06 6.29
N SER A 23 -18.76 -4.29 6.55
CA SER A 23 -18.40 -4.78 7.87
C SER A 23 -16.90 -5.06 7.91
N TYR A 24 -16.32 -5.04 9.10
CA TYR A 24 -14.90 -5.28 9.30
C TYR A 24 -14.71 -6.54 10.14
N ARG A 25 -13.66 -7.30 9.81
CA ARG A 25 -13.23 -8.47 10.57
C ARG A 25 -11.95 -8.16 11.32
N ASP A 26 -11.91 -8.54 12.59
CA ASP A 26 -10.74 -8.45 13.44
C ASP A 26 -9.67 -9.47 13.02
N LEU A 27 -8.51 -9.42 13.66
CA LEU A 27 -7.33 -10.25 13.38
C LEU A 27 -7.57 -11.75 13.60
N ASP A 28 -8.57 -12.09 14.41
CA ASP A 28 -9.04 -13.45 14.66
C ASP A 28 -10.21 -13.87 13.74
N GLY A 29 -10.71 -12.96 12.90
CA GLY A 29 -11.83 -13.18 12.00
C GLY A 29 -13.21 -12.84 12.59
N SER A 30 -13.29 -12.47 13.87
CA SER A 30 -14.53 -12.03 14.50
C SER A 30 -15.03 -10.70 13.90
N THR A 31 -16.30 -10.36 14.11
CA THR A 31 -16.83 -9.05 13.70
C THR A 31 -16.19 -7.96 14.53
N LEU A 32 -15.56 -6.98 13.90
CA LEU A 32 -15.04 -5.79 14.57
C LEU A 32 -16.19 -4.79 14.81
N PRO A 33 -16.54 -4.49 16.08
CA PRO A 33 -17.60 -3.54 16.39
C PRO A 33 -17.19 -2.10 16.08
N ALA A 34 -18.16 -1.18 16.16
CA ALA A 34 -17.87 0.25 16.11
C ALA A 34 -16.95 0.67 17.26
N GLY A 35 -16.03 1.59 16.97
CA GLY A 35 -15.05 2.09 17.92
C GLY A 35 -13.78 2.58 17.24
N PRO A 36 -12.77 3.01 18.03
CA PRO A 36 -11.61 3.74 17.51
C PRO A 36 -10.82 2.98 16.44
N VAL A 37 -10.75 1.65 16.57
CA VAL A 37 -10.08 0.80 15.57
C VAL A 37 -10.83 0.86 14.24
N ARG A 38 -12.16 0.72 14.25
CA ARG A 38 -12.99 0.75 13.05
C ARG A 38 -12.95 2.13 12.38
N ASP A 39 -13.03 3.21 13.16
CA ASP A 39 -12.95 4.58 12.65
C ASP A 39 -11.62 4.81 11.92
N ARG A 40 -10.53 4.28 12.47
CA ARG A 40 -9.22 4.28 11.79
C ARG A 40 -9.28 3.49 10.47
N LEU A 41 -9.89 2.30 10.41
CA LEU A 41 -9.98 1.55 9.16
C LEU A 41 -10.80 2.29 8.09
N GLU A 42 -11.89 2.95 8.50
CA GLU A 42 -12.77 3.72 7.62
C GLU A 42 -12.07 4.97 7.06
N SER A 43 -11.23 5.63 7.86
CA SER A 43 -10.48 6.83 7.42
C SER A 43 -9.36 6.56 6.40
N ILE A 44 -9.01 5.29 6.12
CA ILE A 44 -7.98 4.94 5.12
C ILE A 44 -8.43 5.27 3.69
N GLY A 45 -9.74 5.41 3.44
CA GLY A 45 -10.26 5.79 2.13
C GLY A 45 -10.18 4.67 1.09
N ILE A 46 -10.48 3.43 1.48
CA ILE A 46 -10.45 2.27 0.58
C ILE A 46 -11.61 2.35 -0.42
N PRO A 47 -11.37 2.38 -1.74
CA PRO A 47 -12.44 2.47 -2.73
C PRO A 47 -13.49 1.37 -2.58
N PRO A 48 -14.79 1.66 -2.74
CA PRO A 48 -15.86 0.70 -2.48
C PRO A 48 -15.85 -0.49 -3.46
N ALA A 49 -15.33 -0.30 -4.67
CA ALA A 49 -15.21 -1.36 -5.67
C ALA A 49 -14.12 -2.39 -5.36
N TRP A 50 -13.27 -2.17 -4.35
CA TRP A 50 -12.22 -3.13 -4.02
C TRP A 50 -12.75 -4.35 -3.30
N THR A 51 -12.32 -5.52 -3.77
CA THR A 51 -12.57 -6.84 -3.16
C THR A 51 -11.29 -7.41 -2.52
N ASP A 52 -11.38 -8.53 -1.80
CA ASP A 52 -10.25 -9.15 -1.07
C ASP A 52 -9.41 -8.14 -0.27
N VAL A 53 -10.11 -7.29 0.51
CA VAL A 53 -9.48 -6.17 1.20
C VAL A 53 -8.80 -6.65 2.48
N TRP A 54 -7.50 -6.40 2.56
CA TRP A 54 -6.68 -6.53 3.75
C TRP A 54 -6.27 -5.14 4.26
N ILE A 55 -6.28 -4.95 5.58
CA ILE A 55 -5.92 -3.68 6.21
C ILE A 55 -4.92 -3.95 7.34
N ALA A 56 -3.89 -3.11 7.42
CA ALA A 56 -2.79 -3.30 8.35
C ALA A 56 -3.25 -3.25 9.82
N PRO A 57 -2.72 -4.13 10.69
CA PRO A 57 -3.03 -4.09 12.12
C PRO A 57 -2.51 -2.83 12.83
N PHE A 58 -1.44 -2.22 12.31
CA PHE A 58 -0.80 -1.05 12.90
C PHE A 58 -1.03 0.19 12.03
N ASP A 59 -1.29 1.32 12.68
CA ASP A 59 -1.43 2.63 12.05
C ASP A 59 -0.15 3.10 11.34
N ASN A 60 1.02 2.68 11.81
CA ASN A 60 2.33 3.04 11.25
C ASN A 60 2.86 2.03 10.22
N GLY A 61 2.02 1.12 9.72
CA GLY A 61 2.37 0.19 8.65
C GLY A 61 2.63 0.93 7.32
N HIS A 62 3.75 0.66 6.66
CA HIS A 62 4.10 1.32 5.39
C HIS A 62 3.06 1.09 4.28
N ILE A 63 2.41 -0.08 4.27
CA ILE A 63 1.19 -0.40 3.54
C ILE A 63 0.07 -0.36 4.58
N GLN A 64 -0.96 0.44 4.31
CA GLN A 64 -2.16 0.56 5.13
C GLN A 64 -3.26 -0.41 4.69
N ALA A 65 -3.45 -0.57 3.39
CA ALA A 65 -4.44 -1.50 2.86
C ALA A 65 -4.01 -2.07 1.51
N THR A 66 -4.52 -3.26 1.19
CA THR A 66 -4.48 -3.85 -0.15
C THR A 66 -5.83 -4.40 -0.51
N GLY A 67 -6.12 -4.49 -1.81
CA GLY A 67 -7.32 -5.15 -2.32
C GLY A 67 -7.19 -5.41 -3.81
N LEU A 68 -8.19 -6.05 -4.39
CA LEU A 68 -8.33 -6.24 -5.83
C LEU A 68 -9.28 -5.18 -6.38
N ASP A 69 -8.89 -4.49 -7.45
CA ASP A 69 -9.78 -3.57 -8.15
C ASP A 69 -10.87 -4.29 -8.97
N ALA A 70 -11.72 -3.51 -9.65
CA ALA A 70 -12.84 -4.03 -10.44
C ALA A 70 -12.43 -4.97 -11.59
N VAL A 71 -11.16 -4.95 -12.00
CA VAL A 71 -10.61 -5.84 -13.04
C VAL A 71 -9.62 -6.86 -12.48
N GLY A 72 -9.61 -7.07 -11.16
CA GLY A 72 -8.85 -8.12 -10.50
C GLY A 72 -7.37 -7.79 -10.23
N ARG A 73 -6.92 -6.54 -10.40
CA ARG A 73 -5.53 -6.17 -10.14
C ARG A 73 -5.34 -5.81 -8.67
N ARG A 74 -4.23 -6.29 -8.07
CA ARG A 74 -3.87 -5.94 -6.69
C ARG A 74 -3.44 -4.47 -6.59
N GLN A 75 -4.17 -3.71 -5.79
CA GLN A 75 -3.92 -2.32 -5.47
C GLN A 75 -3.45 -2.15 -4.02
N TYR A 76 -2.76 -1.04 -3.76
CA TYR A 76 -2.13 -0.73 -2.48
C TYR A 76 -2.45 0.69 -2.04
N ILE A 77 -2.74 0.87 -0.76
CA ILE A 77 -2.74 2.17 -0.09
C ILE A 77 -1.55 2.20 0.85
N TYR A 78 -0.66 3.17 0.66
CA TYR A 78 0.54 3.37 1.47
C TYR A 78 0.33 4.43 2.53
N HIS A 79 1.09 4.33 3.63
CA HIS A 79 1.17 5.42 4.59
C HIS A 79 1.74 6.69 3.91
N PRO A 80 1.18 7.89 4.14
CA PRO A 80 1.67 9.13 3.51
C PRO A 80 3.18 9.36 3.68
N ALA A 81 3.68 9.27 4.91
CA ALA A 81 5.12 9.38 5.20
C ALA A 81 6.00 8.31 4.51
N TRP A 82 5.45 7.15 4.14
CA TRP A 82 6.20 6.16 3.33
C TRP A 82 6.35 6.64 1.90
N ARG A 83 5.27 7.17 1.33
CA ARG A 83 5.25 7.70 -0.04
C ARG A 83 6.28 8.81 -0.21
N GLU A 84 6.26 9.81 0.68
CA GLU A 84 7.22 10.93 0.67
C GLU A 84 8.68 10.47 0.70
N ARG A 85 9.00 9.48 1.55
CA ARG A 85 10.37 8.95 1.67
C ARG A 85 10.80 8.19 0.43
N LYS A 86 9.90 7.39 -0.16
CA LYS A 86 10.20 6.60 -1.37
C LYS A 86 10.30 7.47 -2.60
N ASP A 87 9.52 8.54 -2.69
CA ASP A 87 9.58 9.50 -3.79
C ASP A 87 10.94 10.21 -3.83
N ARG A 88 11.47 10.61 -2.67
CA ARG A 88 12.84 11.17 -2.56
C ARG A 88 13.91 10.20 -3.06
N VAL A 89 13.90 8.96 -2.56
CA VAL A 89 14.89 7.94 -2.98
C VAL A 89 14.78 7.61 -4.47
N LYS A 90 13.56 7.62 -5.04
CA LYS A 90 13.36 7.39 -6.47
C LYS A 90 13.96 8.52 -7.30
N PHE A 91 13.79 9.77 -6.85
CA PHE A 91 14.37 10.94 -7.51
C PHE A 91 15.90 10.87 -7.52
N ASP A 92 16.52 10.57 -6.37
CA ASP A 92 17.98 10.43 -6.25
C ASP A 92 18.53 9.36 -7.21
N ARG A 93 17.84 8.22 -7.32
CA ARG A 93 18.21 7.15 -8.26
C ARG A 93 18.06 7.55 -9.72
N ALA A 94 17.06 8.37 -10.05
CA ALA A 94 16.89 8.86 -11.42
C ALA A 94 18.04 9.79 -11.82
N LEU A 95 18.54 10.61 -10.90
CA LEU A 95 19.72 11.44 -11.11
C LEU A 95 20.98 10.59 -11.34
N GLN A 96 21.22 9.59 -10.48
CA GLN A 96 22.35 8.66 -10.64
C GLN A 96 22.30 7.91 -11.98
N LEU A 97 21.09 7.50 -12.41
CA LEU A 97 20.92 6.91 -13.72
C LEU A 97 21.30 7.91 -14.82
N ALA A 98 20.77 9.14 -14.76
CA ALA A 98 21.05 10.18 -15.75
C ALA A 98 22.56 10.46 -15.90
N GLU A 99 23.29 10.49 -14.80
CA GLU A 99 24.76 10.64 -14.78
C GLU A 99 25.48 9.47 -15.48
N SER A 100 24.93 8.26 -15.41
CA SER A 100 25.52 7.07 -16.04
C SER A 100 25.22 6.94 -17.55
N LEU A 101 24.18 7.62 -18.05
CA LEU A 101 23.70 7.48 -19.43
C LEU A 101 24.75 7.86 -20.50
N PRO A 102 25.57 8.92 -20.37
CA PRO A 102 26.58 9.25 -21.37
C PRO A 102 27.61 8.14 -21.58
N THR A 103 28.11 7.55 -20.49
CA THR A 103 29.07 6.44 -20.54
C THR A 103 28.43 5.19 -21.15
N ALA A 104 27.22 4.83 -20.69
CA ALA A 104 26.49 3.70 -21.24
C ALA A 104 26.22 3.87 -22.76
N ARG A 105 25.82 5.07 -23.18
CA ARG A 105 25.61 5.39 -24.60
C ARG A 105 26.88 5.22 -25.42
N ARG A 106 28.02 5.71 -24.92
CA ARG A 106 29.31 5.57 -25.60
C ARG A 106 29.69 4.10 -25.82
N LEU A 107 29.50 3.26 -24.81
CA LEU A 107 29.79 1.82 -24.92
C LEU A 107 28.91 1.15 -25.99
N VAL A 108 27.61 1.40 -25.95
CA VAL A 108 26.66 0.84 -26.93
C VAL A 108 26.99 1.30 -28.36
N THR A 109 27.43 2.55 -28.57
CA THR A 109 27.81 3.04 -29.90
C THR A 109 29.13 2.44 -30.40
N LEU A 110 30.02 1.97 -29.53
CA LEU A 110 31.27 1.33 -29.94
C LEU A 110 31.10 -0.17 -30.23
N ASP A 111 30.10 -0.80 -29.62
CA ASP A 111 29.76 -2.22 -29.82
C ASP A 111 28.81 -2.49 -31.00
N LEU A 112 28.25 -1.43 -31.62
CA LEU A 112 27.36 -1.47 -32.80
C LEU A 112 28.07 -0.94 -34.03
#